data_AF-A0A8B6FE76-F1
#
_entry.id   AF-A0A8B6FE76-F1
#
_cell.length_a   1.000
_cell.length_b   1.000
_cell.length_c   1.000
_cell.angle_alpha   90.00
_cell.angle_beta   90.00
_cell.angle_gamma   90.00
#
_symmetry.space_group_name_H-M   'P 1'
#
loop_
_entity.id
_entity.type
_entity.pdbx_description
1 polymer ?
#
loop_
_entity_poly.entity_id
_entity_poly.type
_entity_poly.pdbx_seq_one_letter_code
_entity_poly.pdbx_strand_id
1 'polypeptide(L)'
;MSRSMSVVDGMAVAPGGGVGPTKGRRFSAPSGAFGEESTIFVKRQPFTQVAFDEIHLKEDIEEDPSLATTLKNNLFCSKKRLWKIISTYLPIIKVLRYYNIKESIVTDIVSGITIGILHIPQALAFGLLTSVKVENGLYTSVWPVLLYVIFGTSAHVSMGTSAVICIVTASVVDRQAENFKATFEFNNATTNFTTWEDIPEFMDYKENISLCVAMLSGLILLFMGFLRLGFITAYLSESFFNAFTSGAAVHIATSQLPALLGINVKRFGGAFKIIYTYQEIFSNITSLSWQTPLVALVSIAILLFFKEFINEKFKHKLPIPIPVELLVVILATAISYGANLAEEVAVVGEIPGTIPPPVIPDLTGFQDYFVD
;
A
#
# COMPACT_ATOMS: atom_id res chain seq x y z
N MET A 1 54.52 2.31 69.37
CA MET A 1 54.51 0.85 69.18
C MET A 1 54.76 0.59 67.70
N SER A 2 56.00 0.29 67.31
CA SER A 2 56.46 -1.06 66.89
C SER A 2 55.72 -1.52 65.62
N ARG A 3 56.31 -1.79 64.45
CA ARG A 3 57.67 -2.24 64.13
C ARG A 3 57.94 -2.07 62.62
N SER A 4 59.21 -1.92 62.29
CA SER A 4 59.86 -1.95 60.96
C SER A 4 59.68 -3.28 60.20
N MET A 5 59.72 -3.25 58.86
CA MET A 5 60.81 -3.91 58.11
C MET A 5 60.80 -3.55 56.61
N SER A 6 61.89 -2.94 56.18
CA SER A 6 62.36 -2.81 54.80
C SER A 6 62.91 -4.14 54.27
N VAL A 7 62.72 -4.46 52.99
CA VAL A 7 63.75 -5.08 52.15
C VAL A 7 63.64 -4.52 50.73
N VAL A 8 64.76 -3.97 50.28
CA VAL A 8 65.11 -3.47 48.96
C VAL A 8 65.53 -4.66 48.10
N ASP A 9 65.23 -4.65 46.80
CA ASP A 9 66.24 -4.96 45.77
C ASP A 9 65.74 -4.51 44.39
N GLY A 10 66.53 -3.64 43.78
CA GLY A 10 66.35 -3.23 42.40
C GLY A 10 66.96 -4.23 41.43
N MET A 11 66.45 -4.25 40.20
CA MET A 11 67.25 -4.65 39.05
C MET A 11 66.82 -3.77 37.88
N ALA A 12 67.71 -2.85 37.50
CA ALA A 12 67.63 -2.11 36.27
C ALA A 12 68.00 -3.03 35.09
N VAL A 13 67.22 -3.01 34.00
CA VAL A 13 67.72 -3.30 32.65
C VAL A 13 67.02 -2.33 31.68
N ALA A 14 67.85 -1.55 30.98
CA ALA A 14 67.51 -0.58 29.95
C ALA A 14 67.22 -1.27 28.58
N PRO A 15 66.84 -0.54 27.52
CA PRO A 15 65.93 -0.99 26.48
C PRO A 15 66.60 -1.83 25.38
N GLY A 16 65.86 -2.80 24.84
CA GLY A 16 66.26 -3.61 23.68
C GLY A 16 65.07 -3.81 22.76
N GLY A 17 65.24 -3.45 21.49
CA GLY A 17 64.20 -3.28 20.48
C GLY A 17 63.36 -4.51 20.13
N GLY A 18 62.22 -4.25 19.50
CA GLY A 18 61.39 -5.28 18.85
C GLY A 18 59.93 -4.89 18.78
N VAL A 19 59.58 -4.03 17.81
CA VAL A 19 58.19 -3.73 17.45
C VAL A 19 57.57 -4.99 16.84
N GLY A 20 56.60 -5.58 17.55
CA GLY A 20 55.69 -6.60 17.04
C GLY A 20 54.26 -6.25 17.47
N PRO A 21 53.24 -6.56 16.66
CA PRO A 21 51.89 -6.04 16.87
C PRO A 21 51.30 -6.70 18.12
N THR A 22 51.11 -5.92 19.18
CA THR A 22 50.44 -6.38 20.39
C THR A 22 48.95 -6.56 20.11
N LYS A 23 48.56 -7.80 19.86
CA LYS A 23 47.16 -8.27 19.94
C LYS A 23 46.53 -7.70 21.20
N GLY A 24 45.39 -7.01 21.03
CA GLY A 24 44.62 -6.43 22.12
C GLY A 24 44.44 -7.43 23.26
N ARG A 25 45.04 -7.12 24.42
CA ARG A 25 44.76 -7.86 25.66
C ARG A 25 43.32 -7.58 26.04
N ARG A 26 42.41 -8.52 25.70
CA ARG A 26 41.13 -8.64 26.38
C ARG A 26 41.44 -8.84 27.86
N PHE A 27 41.12 -7.85 28.68
CA PHE A 27 41.02 -8.05 30.12
C PHE A 27 39.85 -9.00 30.37
N SER A 28 40.15 -10.27 30.59
CA SER A 28 39.20 -11.25 31.08
C SER A 28 38.84 -10.90 32.52
N ALA A 29 37.56 -10.61 32.77
CA ALA A 29 37.04 -10.51 34.14
C ALA A 29 37.19 -11.88 34.82
N PRO A 30 37.61 -11.93 36.10
CA PRO A 30 37.58 -13.17 36.85
C PRO A 30 36.13 -13.54 37.13
N SER A 31 35.74 -14.75 36.71
CA SER A 31 34.46 -15.37 37.06
C SER A 31 34.48 -15.72 38.55
N GLY A 32 33.93 -14.83 39.37
CA GLY A 32 33.72 -15.01 40.81
C GLY A 32 32.24 -14.79 41.15
N ALA A 33 31.73 -15.64 42.03
CA ALA A 33 30.32 -15.83 42.36
C ALA A 33 29.57 -14.55 42.80
N PHE A 34 28.29 -14.51 42.44
CA PHE A 34 27.31 -13.55 42.92
C PHE A 34 27.17 -13.62 44.45
N GLY A 35 27.55 -12.55 45.13
CA GLY A 35 27.35 -12.32 46.56
C GLY A 35 28.14 -11.08 46.99
N GLU A 36 27.45 -10.11 47.60
CA GLU A 36 27.93 -8.79 48.04
C GLU A 36 28.12 -7.74 46.93
N GLU A 37 27.71 -6.50 47.25
CA GLU A 37 27.79 -5.32 46.39
C GLU A 37 29.15 -5.27 45.68
N SER A 38 29.14 -5.45 44.36
CA SER A 38 30.34 -5.46 43.54
C SER A 38 30.91 -4.04 43.48
N THR A 39 31.77 -3.73 44.45
CA THR A 39 32.53 -2.48 44.47
C THR A 39 33.47 -2.47 43.28
N ILE A 40 33.16 -1.63 42.28
CA ILE A 40 33.95 -1.49 41.06
C ILE A 40 35.17 -0.64 41.38
N PHE A 41 36.32 -1.28 41.57
CA PHE A 41 37.61 -0.61 41.73
C PHE A 41 38.15 -0.16 40.37
N VAL A 42 37.90 1.10 40.00
CA VAL A 42 38.51 1.71 38.81
C VAL A 42 39.73 2.53 39.22
N LYS A 43 40.93 2.04 38.88
CA LYS A 43 42.18 2.79 39.01
C LYS A 43 42.67 3.22 37.63
N ARG A 44 42.34 4.44 37.23
CA ARG A 44 42.83 5.08 35.99
C ARG A 44 43.29 6.50 36.28
N GLN A 45 44.22 7.02 35.47
CA GLN A 45 44.58 8.43 35.54
C GLN A 45 43.40 9.29 35.05
N PRO A 46 43.10 10.42 35.71
CA PRO A 46 42.09 11.34 35.22
C PRO A 46 42.60 12.00 33.94
N PHE A 47 41.83 11.91 32.86
CA PHE A 47 42.12 12.58 31.59
C PHE A 47 41.14 13.72 31.36
N THR A 48 41.61 14.82 30.79
CA THR A 48 40.75 15.80 30.09
C THR A 48 40.37 15.22 28.73
N GLN A 49 39.24 15.66 28.15
CA GLN A 49 38.79 15.17 26.84
C GLN A 49 39.89 15.30 25.77
N VAL A 50 40.59 16.43 25.77
CA VAL A 50 41.74 16.70 24.87
C VAL A 50 42.86 15.68 25.04
N ALA A 51 43.26 15.39 26.28
CA ALA A 51 44.33 14.42 26.56
C ALA A 51 43.89 12.97 26.26
N PHE A 52 42.61 12.66 26.39
CA PHE A 52 42.08 11.35 26.02
C PHE A 52 42.11 11.16 24.51
N ASP A 53 41.68 12.19 23.78
CA ASP A 53 41.64 12.20 22.32
C ASP A 53 43.06 12.16 21.73
N GLU A 54 44.04 12.89 22.28
CA GLU A 54 45.44 12.85 21.82
C GLU A 54 46.09 11.45 21.95
N ILE A 55 45.67 10.66 22.94
CA ILE A 55 46.22 9.32 23.19
C ILE A 55 45.49 8.23 22.38
N HIS A 56 44.19 8.40 22.11
CA HIS A 56 43.34 7.34 21.52
C HIS A 56 42.83 7.66 20.12
N LEU A 57 42.62 8.94 19.80
CA LEU A 57 42.45 9.42 18.44
C LEU A 57 43.82 9.87 17.94
N LYS A 58 44.59 8.90 17.41
CA LYS A 58 45.41 9.27 16.27
C LYS A 58 44.45 9.81 15.23
N GLU A 59 44.48 11.12 14.99
CA GLU A 59 43.99 11.66 13.74
C GLU A 59 44.79 10.96 12.64
N ASP A 60 44.21 9.92 12.05
CA ASP A 60 44.50 9.60 10.67
C ASP A 60 44.11 10.86 9.90
N ILE A 61 45.06 11.78 9.76
CA ILE A 61 44.95 12.90 8.82
C ILE A 61 44.99 12.26 7.44
N GLU A 62 43.89 11.61 7.06
CA GLU A 62 43.55 11.40 5.66
C GLU A 62 43.32 12.81 5.11
N GLU A 63 44.29 13.32 4.36
CA GLU A 63 44.11 14.52 3.55
C GLU A 63 42.79 14.37 2.79
N ASP A 64 41.80 15.22 3.09
CA ASP A 64 40.51 15.23 2.41
C ASP A 64 40.77 15.26 0.90
N PRO A 65 40.38 14.22 0.13
CA PRO A 65 40.60 14.24 -1.30
C PRO A 65 39.81 15.42 -1.87
N SER A 66 40.52 16.29 -2.61
CA SER A 66 39.93 17.44 -3.30
C SER A 66 38.57 17.09 -3.93
N LEU A 67 37.60 18.00 -3.89
CA LEU A 67 36.27 17.78 -4.48
C LEU A 67 36.35 17.25 -5.93
N ALA A 68 37.39 17.64 -6.68
CA ALA A 68 37.65 17.15 -8.03
C ALA A 68 38.10 15.68 -8.09
N THR A 69 38.94 15.20 -7.17
CA THR A 69 39.32 13.78 -7.07
C THR A 69 38.18 12.92 -6.54
N THR A 70 37.36 13.46 -5.63
CA THR A 70 36.15 12.81 -5.11
C THR A 70 35.06 12.70 -6.18
N LEU A 71 34.88 13.73 -7.03
CA LEU A 71 34.01 13.66 -8.20
C LEU A 71 34.53 12.68 -9.26
N LYS A 72 35.83 12.72 -9.59
CA LYS A 72 36.44 11.84 -10.61
C LYS A 72 36.41 10.37 -10.20
N ASN A 73 36.60 10.07 -8.91
CA ASN A 73 36.47 8.71 -8.38
C ASN A 73 35.00 8.25 -8.26
N ASN A 74 34.05 9.18 -8.11
CA ASN A 74 32.61 8.88 -8.12
C ASN A 74 32.01 8.74 -9.53
N LEU A 75 32.64 9.33 -10.55
CA LEU A 75 32.24 9.26 -11.96
C LEU A 75 32.64 7.95 -12.65
N PHE A 76 33.60 7.19 -12.11
CA PHE A 76 33.92 5.85 -12.63
C PHE A 76 32.89 4.81 -12.16
N CYS A 77 31.94 4.53 -13.04
CA CYS A 77 30.99 3.42 -12.93
C CYS A 77 31.72 2.06 -12.91
N SER A 78 32.15 1.63 -11.73
CA SER A 78 32.53 0.23 -11.52
C SER A 78 31.29 -0.65 -11.75
N LYS A 79 31.44 -1.76 -12.49
CA LYS A 79 30.36 -2.77 -12.70
C LYS A 79 29.68 -3.17 -11.40
N LYS A 80 30.42 -3.19 -10.28
CA LYS A 80 29.90 -3.48 -8.93
C LYS A 80 28.94 -2.40 -8.41
N ARG A 81 29.23 -1.12 -8.68
CA ARG A 81 28.39 0.02 -8.26
C ARG A 81 27.11 0.10 -9.09
N LEU A 82 27.21 -0.11 -10.40
CA LEU A 82 26.04 -0.23 -11.28
C LEU A 82 25.14 -1.39 -10.86
N TRP A 83 25.72 -2.57 -10.58
CA TRP A 83 24.96 -3.72 -10.09
C TRP A 83 24.30 -3.46 -8.72
N LYS A 84 24.97 -2.73 -7.82
CA LYS A 84 24.40 -2.30 -6.53
C LYS A 84 23.22 -1.33 -6.72
N ILE A 85 23.32 -0.40 -7.67
CA ILE A 85 22.23 0.53 -8.01
C ILE A 85 21.04 -0.23 -8.60
N ILE A 86 21.27 -1.08 -9.60
CA ILE A 86 20.22 -1.89 -10.25
C ILE A 86 19.52 -2.80 -9.23
N SER A 87 20.27 -3.50 -8.37
CA SER A 87 19.67 -4.34 -7.32
C SER A 87 18.98 -3.56 -6.19
N THR A 88 19.16 -2.24 -6.13
CA THR A 88 18.42 -1.36 -5.19
C THR A 88 17.11 -0.89 -5.82
N TYR A 89 17.09 -0.57 -7.11
CA TYR A 89 15.89 -0.12 -7.83
C TYR A 89 15.00 -1.25 -8.37
N LEU A 90 15.56 -2.44 -8.58
CA LEU A 90 14.83 -3.66 -8.99
C LEU A 90 14.98 -4.73 -7.90
N PRO A 91 14.17 -4.67 -6.83
CA PRO A 91 14.24 -5.63 -5.72
C PRO A 91 13.93 -7.06 -6.15
N ILE A 92 13.20 -7.26 -7.27
CA ILE A 92 12.89 -8.58 -7.83
C ILE A 92 14.13 -9.47 -8.00
N ILE A 93 15.28 -8.89 -8.32
CA ILE A 93 16.55 -9.62 -8.49
C ILE A 93 17.02 -10.21 -7.15
N LYS A 94 16.81 -9.49 -6.05
CA LYS A 94 17.13 -9.97 -4.70
C LYS A 94 16.15 -11.06 -4.28
N VAL A 95 14.85 -10.83 -4.48
CA VAL A 95 13.81 -11.81 -4.15
C VAL A 95 14.09 -13.13 -4.87
N LEU A 96 14.30 -13.09 -6.19
CA LEU A 96 14.57 -14.29 -6.99
C LEU A 96 15.85 -15.02 -6.58
N ARG A 97 16.90 -14.30 -6.15
CA ARG A 97 18.17 -14.90 -5.76
C ARG A 97 18.11 -15.61 -4.40
N TYR A 98 17.35 -15.09 -3.46
CA TYR A 98 17.22 -15.64 -2.11
C TYR A 98 15.96 -16.51 -1.95
N TYR A 99 15.28 -16.84 -3.04
CA TYR A 99 14.03 -17.60 -3.00
C TYR A 99 14.27 -19.11 -2.87
N ASN A 100 13.70 -19.70 -1.80
CA ASN A 100 13.76 -21.15 -1.56
C ASN A 100 12.65 -21.87 -2.32
N ILE A 101 12.93 -22.27 -3.56
CA ILE A 101 11.94 -22.88 -4.48
C ILE A 101 11.24 -24.10 -3.87
N LYS A 102 11.98 -24.96 -3.15
CA LYS A 102 11.43 -26.24 -2.65
C LYS A 102 10.35 -26.09 -1.58
N GLU A 103 10.44 -25.05 -0.76
CA GLU A 103 9.54 -24.85 0.38
C GLU A 103 8.45 -23.82 0.06
N SER A 104 8.80 -22.73 -0.63
CA SER A 104 7.91 -21.58 -0.81
C SER A 104 7.03 -21.65 -2.07
N ILE A 105 7.39 -22.43 -3.09
CA ILE A 105 6.63 -22.41 -4.36
C ILE A 105 5.18 -22.88 -4.19
N VAL A 106 4.94 -23.91 -3.39
CA VAL A 106 3.60 -24.46 -3.18
C VAL A 106 2.77 -23.49 -2.36
N THR A 107 3.34 -22.90 -1.31
CA THR A 107 2.64 -21.94 -0.45
C THR A 107 2.29 -20.66 -1.20
N ASP A 108 3.20 -20.18 -2.05
CA ASP A 108 3.01 -18.94 -2.80
C ASP A 108 2.02 -19.12 -3.96
N ILE A 109 2.02 -20.27 -4.64
CA ILE A 109 1.00 -20.59 -5.66
C ILE A 109 -0.39 -20.65 -5.02
N VAL A 110 -0.52 -21.38 -3.90
CA VAL A 110 -1.80 -21.51 -3.20
C VAL A 110 -2.29 -20.16 -2.67
N SER A 111 -1.41 -19.37 -2.06
CA SER A 111 -1.72 -18.03 -1.59
C SER A 111 -2.11 -17.09 -2.75
N GLY A 112 -1.35 -17.11 -3.85
CA GLY A 112 -1.61 -16.29 -5.03
C GLY A 112 -2.95 -16.62 -5.70
N ILE A 113 -3.29 -17.91 -5.86
CA ILE A 113 -4.60 -18.34 -6.37
C ILE A 113 -5.71 -17.87 -5.44
N THR A 114 -5.52 -18.00 -4.12
CA THR A 114 -6.53 -17.58 -3.13
C THR A 114 -6.76 -16.07 -3.18
N ILE A 115 -5.69 -15.26 -3.20
CA ILE A 115 -5.77 -13.79 -3.29
C ILE A 115 -6.37 -13.36 -4.63
N GLY A 116 -5.99 -14.02 -5.74
CA GLY A 116 -6.54 -13.74 -7.07
C GLY A 116 -8.05 -13.99 -7.13
N ILE A 117 -8.51 -15.10 -6.55
CA ILE A 117 -9.94 -15.41 -6.42
C ILE A 117 -10.68 -14.33 -5.60
N LEU A 118 -10.10 -13.87 -4.50
CA LEU A 118 -10.70 -12.82 -3.66
C LEU A 118 -10.73 -11.46 -4.35
N HIS A 119 -9.72 -11.15 -5.18
CA HIS A 119 -9.63 -9.89 -5.91
C HIS A 119 -10.72 -9.72 -6.97
N ILE A 120 -11.19 -10.79 -7.62
CA ILE A 120 -12.19 -10.69 -8.71
C ILE A 120 -13.48 -9.98 -8.27
N PRO A 121 -14.23 -10.45 -7.25
CA PRO A 121 -15.46 -9.79 -6.84
C PRO A 121 -15.19 -8.41 -6.23
N GLN A 122 -14.09 -8.24 -5.52
CA GLN A 122 -13.69 -6.95 -4.94
C GLN A 122 -13.41 -5.89 -6.03
N ALA A 123 -12.70 -6.28 -7.08
CA ALA A 123 -12.38 -5.44 -8.22
C ALA A 123 -13.64 -4.96 -8.95
N LEU A 124 -14.60 -5.86 -9.19
CA LEU A 124 -15.89 -5.51 -9.80
C LEU A 124 -16.66 -4.52 -8.92
N ALA A 125 -16.75 -4.78 -7.62
CA ALA A 125 -17.44 -3.88 -6.69
C ALA A 125 -16.78 -2.48 -6.64
N PHE A 126 -15.45 -2.42 -6.69
CA PHE A 126 -14.71 -1.15 -6.67
C PHE A 126 -14.76 -0.41 -8.01
N GLY A 127 -14.88 -1.12 -9.14
CA GLY A 127 -15.17 -0.53 -10.45
C GLY A 127 -16.49 0.24 -10.47
N LEU A 128 -17.56 -0.36 -9.91
CA LEU A 128 -18.86 0.32 -9.73
C LEU A 128 -18.78 1.58 -8.85
N LEU A 129 -17.89 1.57 -7.85
CA LEU A 129 -17.71 2.74 -7.00
C LEU A 129 -17.10 3.93 -7.72
N THR A 130 -16.16 3.69 -8.64
CA THR A 130 -15.45 4.72 -9.41
C THR A 130 -16.30 5.48 -10.43
N SER A 131 -17.61 5.17 -10.56
CA SER A 131 -18.52 5.81 -11.53
C SER A 131 -18.17 5.58 -13.00
N VAL A 132 -17.25 4.65 -13.30
CA VAL A 132 -16.85 4.22 -14.65
C VAL A 132 -17.33 2.79 -14.91
N LYS A 133 -17.08 2.26 -16.11
CA LYS A 133 -17.42 0.86 -16.44
C LYS A 133 -16.76 -0.10 -15.45
N VAL A 134 -17.48 -1.17 -15.11
CA VAL A 134 -17.09 -2.12 -14.05
C VAL A 134 -15.80 -2.87 -14.38
N GLU A 135 -15.57 -3.15 -15.66
CA GLU A 135 -14.34 -3.77 -16.19
C GLU A 135 -13.05 -3.07 -15.79
N ASN A 136 -13.09 -1.74 -15.60
CA ASN A 136 -11.91 -0.97 -15.18
C ASN A 136 -11.40 -1.39 -13.80
N GLY A 137 -12.28 -1.89 -12.93
CA GLY A 137 -11.90 -2.47 -11.65
C GLY A 137 -11.02 -3.71 -11.81
N LEU A 138 -11.30 -4.56 -12.81
CA LEU A 138 -10.49 -5.72 -13.13
C LEU A 138 -9.13 -5.30 -13.71
N TYR A 139 -9.11 -4.33 -14.63
CA TYR A 139 -7.86 -3.83 -15.24
C TYR A 139 -6.91 -3.24 -14.19
N THR A 140 -7.44 -2.45 -13.26
CA THR A 140 -6.69 -1.85 -12.14
C THR A 140 -6.24 -2.87 -11.08
N SER A 141 -6.74 -4.10 -11.12
CA SER A 141 -6.28 -5.18 -10.23
C SER A 141 -5.17 -6.04 -10.85
N VAL A 142 -4.98 -5.98 -12.18
CA VAL A 142 -3.95 -6.78 -12.87
C VAL A 142 -2.66 -5.97 -13.07
N TRP A 143 -2.76 -4.79 -13.69
CA TRP A 143 -1.56 -4.04 -14.11
C TRP A 143 -0.70 -3.53 -12.94
N PRO A 144 -1.26 -2.92 -11.87
CA PRO A 144 -0.46 -2.48 -10.74
C PRO A 144 0.23 -3.61 -10.00
N VAL A 145 -0.39 -4.80 -9.91
CA VAL A 145 0.23 -6.00 -9.31
C VAL A 145 1.45 -6.42 -10.12
N LEU A 146 1.33 -6.50 -11.45
CA LEU A 146 2.44 -6.86 -12.33
C LEU A 146 3.61 -5.88 -12.21
N LEU A 147 3.32 -4.58 -12.14
CA LEU A 147 4.34 -3.56 -11.91
C LEU A 147 4.97 -3.67 -10.51
N TYR A 148 4.17 -3.96 -9.49
CA TYR A 148 4.64 -4.13 -8.12
C TYR A 148 5.55 -5.37 -7.96
N VAL A 149 5.37 -6.44 -8.75
CA VAL A 149 6.30 -7.58 -8.74
C VAL A 149 7.72 -7.16 -9.15
N ILE A 150 7.85 -6.20 -10.08
CA ILE A 150 9.15 -5.74 -10.60
C ILE A 150 9.82 -4.75 -9.64
N PHE A 151 9.05 -3.77 -9.14
CA PHE A 151 9.57 -2.63 -8.36
C PHE A 151 9.33 -2.72 -6.85
N GLY A 152 8.50 -3.65 -6.40
CA GLY A 152 8.06 -3.78 -5.02
C GLY A 152 9.16 -4.25 -4.09
N THR A 153 9.21 -3.67 -2.89
CA THR A 153 10.21 -3.99 -1.87
C THR A 153 9.78 -5.12 -0.94
N SER A 154 8.47 -5.31 -0.75
CA SER A 154 7.89 -6.28 0.17
C SER A 154 7.26 -7.44 -0.58
N ALA A 155 7.74 -8.66 -0.34
CA ALA A 155 7.33 -9.87 -1.07
C ALA A 155 5.90 -10.35 -0.75
N HIS A 156 5.36 -10.01 0.43
CA HIS A 156 4.03 -10.48 0.87
C HIS A 156 2.89 -9.51 0.55
N VAL A 157 3.21 -8.30 0.07
CA VAL A 157 2.20 -7.28 -0.22
C VAL A 157 1.67 -7.50 -1.63
N SER A 158 0.36 -7.69 -1.76
CA SER A 158 -0.34 -7.63 -3.04
C SER A 158 -1.00 -6.26 -3.15
N MET A 159 -0.67 -5.51 -4.20
CA MET A 159 -1.33 -4.24 -4.51
C MET A 159 -2.67 -4.52 -5.20
N GLY A 160 -3.65 -3.66 -5.03
CA GLY A 160 -4.95 -3.85 -5.67
C GLY A 160 -5.77 -2.58 -5.63
N THR A 161 -7.03 -2.71 -6.02
CA THR A 161 -8.00 -1.64 -5.91
C THR A 161 -8.31 -1.34 -4.44
N SER A 162 -8.42 -0.06 -4.10
CA SER A 162 -8.72 0.41 -2.74
C SER A 162 -9.98 1.27 -2.76
N ALA A 163 -10.92 0.99 -1.85
CA ALA A 163 -12.20 1.68 -1.76
C ALA A 163 -12.05 3.20 -1.59
N VAL A 164 -11.04 3.65 -0.83
CA VAL A 164 -10.81 5.09 -0.58
C VAL A 164 -10.40 5.79 -1.87
N ILE A 165 -9.46 5.22 -2.62
CA ILE A 165 -9.02 5.75 -3.91
C ILE A 165 -10.20 5.78 -4.88
N CYS A 166 -11.03 4.72 -4.89
CA CYS A 166 -12.18 4.64 -5.77
C CYS A 166 -13.19 5.78 -5.53
N ILE A 167 -13.47 6.10 -4.27
CA ILE A 167 -14.39 7.17 -3.89
C ILE A 167 -13.83 8.55 -4.21
N VAL A 168 -12.54 8.77 -3.97
CA VAL A 168 -11.89 10.06 -4.29
C VAL A 168 -11.88 10.26 -5.81
N THR A 169 -11.47 9.25 -6.58
CA THR A 169 -11.54 9.29 -8.05
C THR A 169 -12.98 9.52 -8.53
N ALA A 170 -13.96 8.83 -7.93
CA ALA A 170 -15.37 9.03 -8.28
C ALA A 170 -15.83 10.47 -8.08
N SER A 171 -15.38 11.15 -7.01
CA SER A 171 -15.78 12.56 -6.79
C SER A 171 -15.27 13.52 -7.87
N VAL A 172 -14.07 13.28 -8.39
CA VAL A 172 -13.52 14.08 -9.51
C VAL A 172 -14.26 13.75 -10.80
N VAL A 173 -14.48 12.47 -11.07
CA VAL A 173 -15.21 12.00 -12.27
C VAL A 173 -16.66 12.51 -12.27
N ASP A 174 -17.38 12.40 -11.16
CA ASP A 174 -18.78 12.82 -11.04
C ASP A 174 -18.92 14.35 -11.21
N ARG A 175 -18.03 15.15 -10.62
CA ARG A 175 -18.02 16.61 -10.81
C ARG A 175 -17.84 17.00 -12.28
N GLN A 176 -16.88 16.37 -12.95
CA GLN A 176 -16.60 16.68 -14.36
C GLN A 176 -17.67 16.15 -15.30
N ALA A 177 -18.30 15.04 -14.92
CA ALA A 177 -19.48 14.53 -15.60
C ALA A 177 -20.67 15.48 -15.50
N GLU A 178 -20.87 16.19 -14.38
CA GLU A 178 -21.88 17.25 -14.26
C GLU A 178 -21.61 18.43 -15.19
N ASN A 179 -20.35 18.87 -15.29
CA ASN A 179 -19.94 19.92 -16.24
C ASN A 179 -20.22 19.52 -17.70
N PHE A 180 -19.95 18.25 -18.04
CA PHE A 180 -20.27 17.72 -19.36
C PHE A 180 -21.77 17.73 -19.63
N LYS A 181 -22.59 17.27 -18.68
CA LYS A 181 -24.07 17.31 -18.78
C LYS A 181 -24.61 18.73 -18.93
N ALA A 182 -23.99 19.71 -18.28
CA ALA A 182 -24.38 21.12 -18.40
C ALA A 182 -24.03 21.72 -19.77
N THR A 183 -22.97 21.22 -20.41
CA THR A 183 -22.51 21.70 -21.72
C THR A 183 -23.28 21.01 -22.87
N PHE A 184 -23.65 19.75 -22.68
CA PHE A 184 -24.32 18.94 -23.69
C PHE A 184 -25.82 18.91 -23.43
N GLU A 185 -26.58 19.80 -24.07
CA GLU A 185 -28.04 19.74 -24.02
C GLU A 185 -28.55 18.50 -24.77
N PHE A 186 -29.14 17.56 -24.01
CA PHE A 186 -29.74 16.35 -24.57
C PHE A 186 -31.09 16.67 -25.22
N ASN A 187 -31.11 16.73 -26.55
CA ASN A 187 -32.36 16.78 -27.31
C ASN A 187 -32.96 15.37 -27.39
N ASN A 188 -33.93 15.08 -26.51
CA ASN A 188 -34.74 13.84 -26.43
C ASN A 188 -35.43 13.38 -27.74
N ALA A 189 -35.23 14.06 -28.87
CA ALA A 189 -36.03 13.88 -30.08
C ALA A 189 -35.59 12.72 -30.98
N THR A 190 -34.39 12.14 -30.81
CA THR A 190 -33.83 11.17 -31.78
C THR A 190 -33.23 9.89 -31.22
N THR A 191 -33.13 9.70 -29.90
CA THR A 191 -32.45 8.53 -29.31
C THR A 191 -33.26 7.90 -28.18
N ASN A 192 -33.40 6.56 -28.19
CA ASN A 192 -34.10 5.76 -27.18
C ASN A 192 -33.29 5.61 -25.86
N PHE A 193 -32.58 6.65 -25.41
CA PHE A 193 -31.80 6.57 -24.17
C PHE A 193 -32.61 7.18 -23.02
N THR A 194 -32.81 6.40 -21.94
CA THR A 194 -33.59 6.81 -20.77
C THR A 194 -32.71 7.36 -19.65
N THR A 195 -31.43 6.98 -19.61
CA THR A 195 -30.45 7.49 -18.65
C THR A 195 -29.15 7.96 -19.31
N TRP A 196 -28.43 8.87 -18.65
CA TRP A 196 -27.11 9.34 -19.11
C TRP A 196 -26.06 8.22 -19.16
N GLU A 197 -26.24 7.18 -18.35
CA GLU A 197 -25.31 6.05 -18.26
C GLU A 197 -25.45 5.09 -19.46
N ASP A 198 -26.56 5.16 -20.19
CA ASP A 198 -26.77 4.40 -21.43
C ASP A 198 -26.01 4.99 -22.63
N ILE A 199 -25.46 6.20 -22.49
CA ILE A 199 -24.76 6.91 -23.57
C ILE A 199 -23.28 6.49 -23.57
N PRO A 200 -22.79 5.79 -24.61
CA PRO A 200 -21.40 5.32 -24.65
C PRO A 200 -20.39 6.45 -24.56
N GLU A 201 -20.66 7.58 -25.26
CA GLU A 201 -19.79 8.76 -25.26
C GLU A 201 -19.59 9.37 -23.87
N PHE A 202 -20.64 9.34 -23.04
CA PHE A 202 -20.57 9.86 -21.67
C PHE A 202 -19.72 8.95 -20.77
N MET A 203 -19.83 7.63 -20.93
CA MET A 203 -19.03 6.67 -20.19
C MET A 203 -17.56 6.71 -20.62
N ASP A 204 -17.29 6.83 -21.93
CA ASP A 204 -15.93 6.98 -22.45
C ASP A 204 -15.27 8.29 -21.97
N TYR A 205 -16.04 9.38 -21.86
CA TYR A 205 -15.56 10.63 -21.28
C TYR A 205 -15.15 10.46 -19.81
N LYS A 206 -15.98 9.79 -18.98
CA LYS A 206 -15.63 9.49 -17.58
C LYS A 206 -14.37 8.63 -17.46
N GLU A 207 -14.19 7.65 -18.35
CA GLU A 207 -13.00 6.82 -18.40
C GLU A 207 -11.75 7.62 -18.72
N ASN A 208 -11.82 8.50 -19.72
CA ASN A 208 -10.70 9.37 -20.08
C ASN A 208 -10.28 10.28 -18.91
N ILE A 209 -11.24 10.84 -18.15
CA ILE A 209 -10.93 11.61 -16.93
C ILE A 209 -10.22 10.74 -15.89
N SER A 210 -10.73 9.54 -15.63
CA SER A 210 -10.14 8.61 -14.67
C SER A 210 -8.70 8.24 -15.06
N LEU A 211 -8.44 8.00 -16.34
CA LEU A 211 -7.09 7.76 -16.87
C LEU A 211 -6.17 8.97 -16.70
N CYS A 212 -6.67 10.19 -16.93
CA CYS A 212 -5.90 11.41 -16.72
C CYS A 212 -5.53 11.60 -15.23
N VAL A 213 -6.49 11.39 -14.31
CA VAL A 213 -6.26 11.47 -12.86
C VAL A 213 -5.24 10.41 -12.41
N ALA A 214 -5.35 9.17 -12.91
CA ALA A 214 -4.41 8.10 -12.62
C ALA A 214 -2.99 8.41 -13.12
N MET A 215 -2.87 8.92 -14.35
CA MET A 215 -1.57 9.31 -14.94
C MET A 215 -0.93 10.46 -14.15
N LEU A 216 -1.69 11.49 -13.80
CA LEU A 216 -1.23 12.62 -12.99
C LEU A 216 -0.77 12.15 -11.60
N SER A 217 -1.61 11.37 -10.92
CA SER A 217 -1.29 10.81 -9.60
C SER A 217 0.01 10.00 -9.65
N GLY A 218 0.19 9.19 -10.70
CA GLY A 218 1.42 8.44 -10.93
C GLY A 218 2.65 9.32 -11.13
N LEU A 219 2.52 10.42 -11.88
CA LEU A 219 3.60 11.38 -12.10
C LEU A 219 3.98 12.12 -10.80
N ILE A 220 2.98 12.53 -10.01
CA ILE A 220 3.20 13.14 -8.69
C ILE A 220 3.88 12.14 -7.75
N LEU A 221 3.43 10.88 -7.70
CA LEU A 221 4.06 9.84 -6.88
C LEU A 221 5.51 9.56 -7.31
N LEU A 222 5.80 9.57 -8.61
CA LEU A 222 7.16 9.43 -9.13
C LEU A 222 8.02 10.63 -8.73
N PHE A 223 7.50 11.85 -8.84
CA PHE A 223 8.19 13.07 -8.43
C PHE A 223 8.45 13.07 -6.91
N MET A 224 7.47 12.70 -6.09
CA MET A 224 7.64 12.56 -4.64
C MET A 224 8.65 11.46 -4.28
N GLY A 225 8.65 10.36 -5.03
CA GLY A 225 9.62 9.28 -4.90
C GLY A 225 11.05 9.74 -5.24
N PHE A 226 11.21 10.56 -6.28
CA PHE A 226 12.49 11.17 -6.63
C PHE A 226 13.02 12.09 -5.52
N LEU A 227 12.13 12.89 -4.90
CA LEU A 227 12.44 13.71 -3.73
C LEU A 227 12.62 12.89 -2.43
N ARG A 228 12.39 11.57 -2.47
CA ARG A 228 12.43 10.65 -1.33
C ARG A 228 11.53 11.08 -0.17
N LEU A 229 10.38 11.67 -0.47
CA LEU A 229 9.41 12.15 0.52
C LEU A 229 8.71 11.02 1.29
N GLY A 230 9.03 9.76 1.02
CA GLY A 230 8.54 8.60 1.78
C GLY A 230 8.93 8.61 3.27
N PHE A 231 9.89 9.44 3.69
CA PHE A 231 10.15 9.61 5.13
C PHE A 231 8.95 10.25 5.85
N ILE A 232 8.15 11.09 5.17
CA ILE A 232 7.03 11.82 5.77
C ILE A 232 5.95 10.86 6.25
N THR A 233 5.73 9.75 5.53
CA THR A 233 4.72 8.76 5.93
C THR A 233 5.08 8.07 7.26
N ALA A 234 6.35 8.05 7.65
CA ALA A 234 6.78 7.52 8.95
C ALA A 234 6.47 8.45 10.14
N TYR A 235 6.11 9.72 9.87
CA TYR A 235 5.78 10.71 10.90
C TYR A 235 4.27 10.86 11.15
N LEU A 236 3.43 10.15 10.40
CA LEU A 236 1.99 10.13 10.65
C LEU A 236 1.69 9.33 11.91
N SER A 237 0.95 9.94 12.85
CA SER A 237 0.59 9.27 14.10
C SER A 237 -0.41 8.15 13.86
N GLU A 238 -0.38 7.12 14.71
CA GLU A 238 -1.37 6.03 14.68
C GLU A 238 -2.79 6.58 14.88
N SER A 239 -2.97 7.61 15.72
CA SER A 239 -4.25 8.28 15.93
C SER A 239 -4.80 8.92 14.65
N PHE A 240 -3.94 9.54 13.83
CA PHE A 240 -4.35 10.08 12.54
C PHE A 240 -4.82 8.98 11.61
N PHE A 241 -4.06 7.88 11.49
CA PHE A 241 -4.42 6.76 10.63
C PHE A 241 -5.73 6.09 11.08
N ASN A 242 -5.93 5.90 12.38
CA ASN A 242 -7.17 5.34 12.94
C ASN A 242 -8.39 6.25 12.70
N ALA A 243 -8.24 7.57 12.87
CA ALA A 243 -9.31 8.53 12.59
C ALA A 243 -9.64 8.57 11.08
N PHE A 244 -8.62 8.59 10.22
CA PHE A 244 -8.78 8.58 8.77
C PHE A 244 -9.49 7.31 8.29
N THR A 245 -9.03 6.14 8.73
CA THR A 245 -9.64 4.85 8.34
C THR A 245 -11.06 4.68 8.86
N SER A 246 -11.36 5.13 10.08
CA SER A 246 -12.73 5.13 10.62
C SER A 246 -13.65 6.05 9.83
N GLY A 247 -13.20 7.27 9.51
CA GLY A 247 -13.96 8.22 8.68
C GLY A 247 -14.18 7.70 7.26
N ALA A 248 -13.14 7.13 6.65
CA ALA A 248 -13.24 6.48 5.35
C ALA A 248 -14.22 5.30 5.37
N ALA A 249 -14.23 4.48 6.42
CA ALA A 249 -15.15 3.35 6.55
C ALA A 249 -16.61 3.81 6.61
N VAL A 250 -16.93 4.86 7.38
CA VAL A 250 -18.28 5.46 7.40
C VAL A 250 -18.65 5.98 6.01
N HIS A 251 -17.72 6.70 5.36
CA HIS A 251 -17.96 7.22 4.02
C HIS A 251 -18.21 6.12 2.97
N ILE A 252 -17.44 5.03 3.02
CA ILE A 252 -17.63 3.85 2.16
C ILE A 252 -19.00 3.23 2.44
N ALA A 253 -19.35 3.00 3.71
CA ALA A 253 -20.64 2.42 4.07
C ALA A 253 -21.82 3.26 3.58
N THR A 254 -21.78 4.58 3.74
CA THR A 254 -22.81 5.48 3.20
C THR A 254 -22.89 5.40 1.68
N SER A 255 -21.76 5.31 0.97
CA SER A 255 -21.75 5.23 -0.50
C SER A 255 -22.34 3.93 -1.06
N GLN A 256 -22.31 2.83 -0.30
CA GLN A 256 -22.93 1.56 -0.71
C GLN A 256 -24.44 1.53 -0.44
N LEU A 257 -24.94 2.36 0.47
CA LEU A 257 -26.33 2.26 0.92
C LEU A 257 -27.36 2.41 -0.20
N PRO A 258 -27.22 3.34 -1.18
CA PRO A 258 -28.12 3.40 -2.33
C PRO A 258 -28.15 2.10 -3.15
N ALA A 259 -26.98 1.48 -3.38
CA ALA A 259 -26.87 0.23 -4.13
C ALA A 259 -27.48 -0.95 -3.37
N LEU A 260 -27.32 -1.00 -2.04
CA LEU A 260 -27.97 -2.03 -1.20
C LEU A 260 -29.49 -1.89 -1.19
N LEU A 261 -30.00 -0.64 -1.27
CA LEU A 261 -31.43 -0.36 -1.27
C LEU A 261 -32.08 -0.46 -2.67
N GLY A 262 -31.28 -0.55 -3.73
CA GLY A 262 -31.77 -0.58 -5.11
C GLY A 262 -32.33 0.76 -5.62
N ILE A 263 -31.96 1.88 -4.99
CA ILE A 263 -32.47 3.21 -5.34
C ILE A 263 -31.44 4.01 -6.14
N ASN A 264 -31.89 4.71 -7.18
CA ASN A 264 -31.04 5.62 -7.94
C ASN A 264 -30.96 6.97 -7.20
N VAL A 265 -29.77 7.31 -6.72
CA VAL A 265 -29.51 8.50 -5.92
C VAL A 265 -28.49 9.36 -6.67
N LYS A 266 -28.78 10.66 -6.79
CA LYS A 266 -27.83 11.61 -7.35
C LYS A 266 -26.56 11.62 -6.49
N ARG A 267 -25.40 11.47 -7.13
CA ARG A 267 -24.11 11.52 -6.44
C ARG A 267 -23.72 12.98 -6.21
N PHE A 268 -23.68 13.41 -4.95
CA PHE A 268 -23.25 14.76 -4.59
C PHE A 268 -21.72 14.86 -4.51
N GLY A 269 -21.16 16.01 -4.90
CA GLY A 269 -19.77 16.41 -4.65
C GLY A 269 -19.65 17.42 -3.51
N GLY A 270 -18.44 17.57 -2.95
CA GLY A 270 -18.12 18.65 -2.00
C GLY A 270 -18.33 18.32 -0.51
N ALA A 271 -18.21 19.36 0.32
CA ALA A 271 -18.36 19.25 1.76
C ALA A 271 -19.78 18.83 2.14
N PHE A 272 -19.91 18.07 3.25
CA PHE A 272 -21.19 17.53 3.74
C PHE A 272 -21.92 16.57 2.79
N LYS A 273 -21.25 16.03 1.75
CA LYS A 273 -21.78 15.00 0.84
C LYS A 273 -22.58 13.90 1.55
N ILE A 274 -22.07 13.37 2.66
CA ILE A 274 -22.72 12.31 3.45
C ILE A 274 -24.15 12.73 3.86
N ILE A 275 -24.33 13.97 4.33
CA ILE A 275 -25.62 14.48 4.80
C ILE A 275 -26.61 14.58 3.63
N TYR A 276 -26.18 15.15 2.51
CA TYR A 276 -27.02 15.26 1.30
C TYR A 276 -27.43 13.89 0.76
N THR A 277 -26.50 12.93 0.75
CA THR A 277 -26.80 11.55 0.35
C THR A 277 -27.88 10.94 1.25
N TYR A 278 -27.80 11.11 2.58
CA TYR A 278 -28.85 10.60 3.47
C TYR A 278 -30.19 11.30 3.25
N GLN A 279 -30.22 12.62 3.05
CA GLN A 279 -31.44 13.35 2.75
C GLN A 279 -32.14 12.80 1.50
N GLU A 280 -31.38 12.55 0.43
CA GLU A 280 -31.91 12.00 -0.82
C GLU A 280 -32.38 10.54 -0.65
N ILE A 281 -31.64 9.72 0.10
CA ILE A 281 -32.05 8.34 0.44
C ILE A 281 -33.40 8.34 1.16
N PHE A 282 -33.58 9.21 2.17
CA PHE A 282 -34.85 9.29 2.90
C PHE A 282 -35.99 9.84 2.04
N SER A 283 -35.70 10.76 1.12
CA SER A 283 -36.69 11.27 0.16
C SER A 283 -37.16 10.19 -0.82
N ASN A 284 -36.25 9.34 -1.29
CA ASN A 284 -36.53 8.30 -2.29
C ASN A 284 -36.80 6.91 -1.67
N ILE A 285 -37.04 6.80 -0.36
CA ILE A 285 -37.26 5.51 0.30
C ILE A 285 -38.50 4.78 -0.22
N THR A 286 -39.46 5.51 -0.81
CA THR A 286 -40.69 4.95 -1.37
C THR A 286 -40.46 4.23 -2.71
N SER A 287 -39.39 4.53 -3.45
CA SER A 287 -39.06 3.89 -4.74
C SER A 287 -38.21 2.63 -4.58
N LEU A 288 -38.34 1.93 -3.45
CA LEU A 288 -37.55 0.77 -3.10
C LEU A 288 -37.99 -0.48 -3.89
N SER A 289 -37.07 -1.10 -4.62
CA SER A 289 -37.25 -2.47 -5.13
C SER A 289 -37.04 -3.46 -3.98
N TRP A 290 -38.09 -4.07 -3.45
CA TRP A 290 -37.99 -4.95 -2.27
C TRP A 290 -37.01 -6.13 -2.44
N GLN A 291 -36.80 -6.56 -3.69
CA GLN A 291 -35.91 -7.65 -4.07
C GLN A 291 -34.43 -7.33 -3.76
N THR A 292 -33.97 -6.09 -4.03
CA THR A 292 -32.55 -5.72 -3.92
C THR A 292 -32.05 -5.72 -2.47
N PRO A 293 -32.72 -5.06 -1.50
CA PRO A 293 -32.35 -5.13 -0.09
C PRO A 293 -32.42 -6.55 0.48
N LEU A 294 -33.39 -7.36 0.04
CA LEU A 294 -33.50 -8.74 0.51
C LEU A 294 -32.29 -9.56 0.08
N VAL A 295 -31.91 -9.49 -1.20
CA VAL A 295 -30.70 -10.16 -1.72
C VAL A 295 -29.47 -9.66 -0.98
N ALA A 296 -29.32 -8.34 -0.84
CA ALA A 296 -28.21 -7.73 -0.12
C ALA A 296 -28.10 -8.20 1.34
N LEU A 297 -29.22 -8.22 2.07
CA LEU A 297 -29.27 -8.67 3.47
C LEU A 297 -28.88 -10.15 3.60
N VAL A 298 -29.41 -11.01 2.73
CA VAL A 298 -29.10 -12.43 2.70
C VAL A 298 -27.62 -12.65 2.37
N SER A 299 -27.08 -11.93 1.38
CA SER A 299 -25.66 -12.00 1.03
C SER A 299 -24.76 -11.55 2.19
N ILE A 300 -25.06 -10.44 2.85
CA ILE A 300 -24.31 -9.97 4.03
C ILE A 300 -24.38 -11.00 5.15
N ALA A 301 -25.55 -11.56 5.44
CA ALA A 301 -25.73 -12.57 6.48
C ALA A 301 -24.91 -13.83 6.19
N ILE A 302 -24.90 -14.31 4.94
CA ILE A 302 -24.08 -15.46 4.51
C ILE A 302 -22.58 -15.16 4.67
N LEU A 303 -22.13 -13.99 4.21
CA LEU A 303 -20.72 -13.59 4.30
C LEU A 303 -20.25 -13.51 5.75
N LEU A 304 -21.03 -12.85 6.63
CA LEU A 304 -20.71 -12.75 8.06
C LEU A 304 -20.75 -14.13 8.73
N PHE A 305 -21.77 -14.95 8.45
CA PHE A 305 -21.89 -16.28 9.01
C PHE A 305 -20.68 -17.16 8.67
N PHE A 306 -20.28 -17.20 7.40
CA PHE A 306 -19.13 -18.01 7.00
C PHE A 306 -17.82 -17.44 7.56
N LYS A 307 -17.63 -16.13 7.53
CA LYS A 307 -16.39 -15.50 7.99
C LYS A 307 -16.19 -15.65 9.50
N GLU A 308 -17.22 -15.35 10.30
CA GLU A 308 -17.12 -15.36 11.76
C GLU A 308 -17.32 -16.74 12.38
N PHE A 309 -18.21 -17.59 11.84
CA PHE A 309 -18.50 -18.89 12.44
C PHE A 309 -17.74 -20.03 11.79
N ILE A 310 -17.72 -20.11 10.45
CA ILE A 310 -17.13 -21.27 9.76
C ILE A 310 -15.61 -21.13 9.69
N ASN A 311 -15.09 -20.04 9.15
CA ASN A 311 -13.65 -19.87 8.96
C ASN A 311 -12.90 -19.86 10.30
N GLU A 312 -13.41 -19.20 11.34
CA GLU A 312 -12.79 -19.23 12.67
C GLU A 312 -12.87 -20.62 13.31
N LYS A 313 -14.02 -21.31 13.27
CA LYS A 313 -14.17 -22.64 13.88
C LYS A 313 -13.36 -23.73 13.17
N PHE A 314 -13.20 -23.62 11.85
CA PHE A 314 -12.49 -24.60 11.03
C PHE A 314 -11.06 -24.19 10.67
N LYS A 315 -10.55 -23.09 11.22
CA LYS A 315 -9.17 -22.60 11.01
C LYS A 315 -8.10 -23.67 11.24
N HIS A 316 -8.33 -24.58 12.18
CA HIS A 316 -7.39 -25.68 12.48
C HIS A 316 -7.45 -26.84 11.48
N LYS A 317 -8.54 -26.98 10.73
CA LYS A 317 -8.75 -28.06 9.75
C LYS A 317 -8.55 -27.62 8.31
N LEU A 318 -8.76 -26.34 8.02
CA LEU A 318 -8.64 -25.76 6.68
C LEU A 318 -7.33 -24.98 6.56
N PRO A 319 -6.36 -25.45 5.77
CA PRO A 319 -5.09 -24.76 5.56
C PRO A 319 -5.25 -23.47 4.73
N ILE A 320 -6.38 -23.30 4.04
CA ILE A 320 -6.68 -22.18 3.13
C ILE A 320 -8.06 -21.62 3.51
N PRO A 321 -8.20 -20.29 3.65
CA PRO A 321 -9.52 -19.70 3.89
C PRO A 321 -10.44 -19.94 2.70
N ILE A 322 -11.71 -20.26 2.97
CA ILE A 322 -12.70 -20.47 1.91
C ILE A 322 -13.02 -19.10 1.28
N PRO A 323 -12.93 -18.95 -0.06
CA PRO A 323 -13.26 -17.70 -0.75
C PRO A 323 -14.78 -17.53 -0.90
N VAL A 324 -15.44 -17.17 0.19
CA VAL A 324 -16.91 -17.12 0.26
C VAL A 324 -17.48 -16.00 -0.59
N GLU A 325 -16.73 -14.90 -0.75
CA GLU A 325 -17.09 -13.77 -1.61
C GLU A 325 -17.36 -14.23 -3.05
N LEU A 326 -16.47 -15.06 -3.60
CA LEU A 326 -16.65 -15.60 -4.96
C LEU A 326 -17.82 -16.59 -5.01
N LEU A 327 -17.96 -17.47 -4.02
CA LEU A 327 -19.06 -18.44 -3.96
C LEU A 327 -20.42 -17.75 -3.93
N VAL A 328 -20.55 -16.68 -3.13
CA VAL A 328 -21.77 -15.87 -3.06
C VAL A 328 -22.07 -15.22 -4.41
N VAL A 329 -21.06 -14.67 -5.10
CA VAL A 329 -21.26 -14.09 -6.44
C VAL A 329 -21.69 -15.17 -7.45
N ILE A 330 -21.05 -16.34 -7.48
CA ILE A 330 -21.42 -17.43 -8.40
C ILE A 330 -22.86 -17.89 -8.14
N LEU A 331 -23.22 -18.10 -6.86
CA LEU A 331 -24.56 -18.53 -6.48
C LEU A 331 -25.61 -17.45 -6.81
N ALA A 332 -25.32 -16.18 -6.53
CA ALA A 332 -26.20 -15.07 -6.86
C ALA A 332 -26.42 -14.95 -8.36
N THR A 333 -25.38 -15.07 -9.18
CA THR A 333 -25.48 -15.06 -10.64
C THR A 333 -26.29 -16.25 -11.15
N ALA A 334 -26.07 -17.46 -10.61
CA ALA A 334 -26.82 -18.65 -11.00
C ALA A 334 -28.32 -18.53 -10.66
N ILE A 335 -28.65 -18.00 -9.48
CA ILE A 335 -30.03 -17.74 -9.06
C ILE A 335 -30.65 -16.65 -9.96
N SER A 336 -29.92 -15.56 -10.21
CA SER A 336 -30.39 -14.47 -11.06
C SER A 336 -30.72 -14.95 -12.48
N TYR A 337 -29.87 -15.81 -13.05
CA TYR A 337 -30.09 -16.43 -14.36
C TYR A 337 -31.27 -17.41 -14.35
N GLY A 338 -31.35 -18.28 -13.34
CA GLY A 338 -32.40 -19.31 -13.25
C GLY A 338 -33.80 -18.75 -12.97
N ALA A 339 -33.89 -17.66 -12.21
CA ALA A 339 -35.15 -17.01 -11.85
C ALA A 339 -35.50 -15.80 -12.73
N ASN A 340 -34.68 -15.50 -13.76
CA ASN A 340 -34.82 -14.35 -14.66
C ASN A 340 -35.03 -13.00 -13.93
N LEU A 341 -34.26 -12.77 -12.87
CA LEU A 341 -34.33 -11.54 -12.06
C LEU A 341 -33.73 -10.31 -12.74
N ALA A 342 -33.29 -10.43 -14.00
CA ALA A 342 -32.59 -9.38 -14.74
C ALA A 342 -33.47 -8.14 -15.03
N GLU A 343 -34.80 -8.30 -15.03
CA GLU A 343 -35.73 -7.19 -15.25
C GLU A 343 -36.07 -6.42 -13.95
N GLU A 344 -35.86 -7.02 -12.78
CA GLU A 344 -36.25 -6.45 -11.48
C GLU A 344 -35.07 -5.91 -10.66
N VAL A 345 -33.84 -6.34 -10.98
CA VAL A 345 -32.62 -5.98 -10.24
C VAL A 345 -31.54 -5.49 -11.20
N ALA A 346 -30.84 -4.42 -10.84
CA ALA A 346 -29.72 -3.91 -11.62
C ALA A 346 -28.60 -4.96 -11.74
N VAL A 347 -28.31 -5.37 -12.98
CA VAL A 347 -27.26 -6.34 -13.30
C VAL A 347 -26.01 -5.61 -13.80
N VAL A 348 -24.83 -6.19 -13.56
CA VAL A 348 -23.51 -5.65 -13.96
C VAL A 348 -23.35 -5.48 -15.48
N GLY A 349 -24.22 -6.11 -16.29
CA GLY A 349 -24.17 -6.03 -17.75
C GLY A 349 -23.11 -6.95 -18.36
N GLU A 350 -22.83 -6.73 -19.64
CA GLU A 350 -21.80 -7.46 -20.38
C GLU A 350 -20.41 -6.90 -20.07
N ILE A 351 -19.45 -7.80 -19.80
CA ILE A 351 -18.05 -7.45 -19.58
C ILE A 351 -17.26 -7.88 -20.82
N PRO A 352 -16.54 -6.98 -21.50
CA PRO A 352 -15.74 -7.33 -22.67
C PRO A 352 -14.61 -8.27 -22.28
N GLY A 353 -14.44 -9.34 -23.07
CA GLY A 353 -13.36 -10.32 -22.89
C GLY A 353 -12.00 -9.85 -23.41
N THR A 354 -11.91 -8.62 -23.91
CA THR A 354 -10.69 -8.06 -24.53
C THR A 354 -9.98 -7.12 -23.57
N ILE A 355 -8.65 -7.14 -23.63
CA ILE A 355 -7.82 -6.14 -22.95
C ILE A 355 -7.82 -4.88 -23.82
N PRO A 356 -8.14 -3.69 -23.27
CA PRO A 356 -8.16 -2.46 -24.05
C PRO A 356 -6.74 -2.12 -24.54
N PRO A 357 -6.61 -1.55 -25.75
CA PRO A 357 -5.32 -1.06 -26.22
C PRO A 357 -4.82 0.08 -25.32
N PRO A 358 -3.50 0.30 -25.21
CA PRO A 358 -2.97 1.44 -24.48
C PRO A 358 -3.38 2.75 -25.18
N VAL A 359 -4.09 3.60 -24.46
CA VAL A 359 -4.53 4.93 -24.91
C VAL A 359 -3.87 5.99 -24.04
N ILE A 360 -3.41 7.07 -24.67
CA ILE A 360 -2.91 8.25 -23.95
C ILE A 360 -4.12 9.13 -23.63
N PRO A 361 -4.36 9.49 -22.36
CA PRO A 361 -5.50 10.32 -22.00
C PRO A 361 -5.32 11.74 -22.56
N ASP A 362 -6.44 12.39 -22.86
CA ASP A 362 -6.41 13.81 -23.24
C ASP A 362 -6.06 14.68 -22.03
N LEU A 363 -5.06 15.55 -22.18
CA LEU A 363 -4.47 16.37 -21.11
C LEU A 363 -5.04 17.80 -21.08
N THR A 364 -5.98 18.13 -21.95
CA THR A 364 -6.54 19.48 -22.08
C THR A 364 -7.19 20.01 -20.79
N GLY A 365 -7.84 19.15 -20.00
CA GLY A 365 -8.54 19.49 -18.75
C GLY A 365 -7.70 19.39 -17.47
N PHE A 366 -6.36 19.27 -17.57
CA PHE A 366 -5.50 18.92 -16.45
C PHE A 366 -5.57 19.86 -15.24
N GLN A 367 -5.78 21.16 -15.47
CA GLN A 367 -5.81 22.18 -14.41
C GLN A 367 -7.01 22.00 -13.48
N ASP A 368 -8.15 21.56 -14.01
CA ASP A 368 -9.40 21.41 -13.25
C ASP A 368 -9.38 20.16 -12.34
N TYR A 369 -8.40 19.28 -12.52
CA TYR A 369 -8.17 18.11 -11.67
C TYR A 369 -7.23 18.41 -10.50
N PHE A 370 -6.45 19.49 -10.56
CA PHE A 370 -5.41 19.84 -9.57
C PHE A 370 -5.95 20.62 -8.36
N VAL A 371 -7.16 21.16 -8.44
CA VAL A 371 -7.71 22.14 -7.48
C VAL A 371 -8.18 21.50 -6.16
N ASP A 372 -8.04 20.18 -5.99
CA ASP A 372 -8.24 19.49 -4.71
C ASP A 372 -6.95 18.85 -4.16
#